data_AF-A0A835AK36-F1
#
_entry.id   AF-A0A835AK36-F1
#
_cell.length_a   1.000
_cell.length_b   1.000
_cell.length_c   1.000
_cell.angle_alpha   90.00
_cell.angle_beta   90.00
_cell.angle_gamma   90.00
#
_symmetry.space_group_name_H-M   'P 1'
#
loop_
_entity.id
_entity.type
_entity.pdbx_description
1 polymer ?
#
loop_
_entity_poly.entity_id
_entity_poly.type
_entity_poly.pdbx_seq_one_letter_code
_entity_poly.pdbx_strand_id
1 'polypeptide(L)'
;MWQTAVTVKGFLFWHLDNKSYREQQQPPCGVLRLSLEDELFSVNGLPGTLDPARDDSFILDELHGELALTVGSTESPPYETVTIWVMSVEASKDYSEWERRYSIHVSDVCRPVFILPRRRIMLWKGYTLYRYDLSTSKLSVACKMDSMSYQGRRVRSWKNLSMFNLKPYTESLVRPTTG
;
A
#
# COMPACT_ATOMS: atom_id res chain seq x y z
N MET A 1 -1.00 -13.40 0.75
CA MET A 1 -1.64 -12.43 -0.15
C MET A 1 -0.75 -12.31 -1.37
N TRP A 2 -1.21 -12.64 -2.58
CA TRP A 2 -0.40 -12.46 -3.79
C TRP A 2 -0.38 -10.98 -4.12
N GLN A 3 0.78 -10.33 -4.03
CA GLN A 3 0.95 -8.94 -4.40
C GLN A 3 1.60 -8.86 -5.77
N THR A 4 0.86 -8.31 -6.74
CA THR A 4 1.43 -7.87 -8.02
C THR A 4 2.30 -6.63 -7.79
N ALA A 5 3.22 -6.35 -8.71
CA ALA A 5 4.08 -5.17 -8.66
C ALA A 5 3.30 -3.89 -8.36
N VAL A 6 3.86 -2.98 -7.56
CA VAL A 6 3.34 -1.62 -7.36
C VAL A 6 3.98 -0.70 -8.39
N THR A 7 3.18 0.11 -9.08
CA THR A 7 3.64 1.04 -10.12
C THR A 7 3.69 2.46 -9.56
N VAL A 8 4.86 3.12 -9.58
CA VAL A 8 4.97 4.52 -9.15
C VAL A 8 5.92 5.26 -10.10
N LYS A 9 5.45 6.36 -10.72
CA LYS A 9 6.27 7.28 -11.56
C LYS A 9 7.19 6.58 -12.57
N GLY A 10 6.70 5.57 -13.30
CA GLY A 10 7.50 4.86 -14.31
C GLY A 10 8.40 3.75 -13.76
N PHE A 11 8.24 3.36 -12.50
CA PHE A 11 8.94 2.25 -11.88
C PHE A 11 7.97 1.17 -11.40
N LEU A 12 8.44 -0.07 -11.40
CA LEU A 12 7.75 -1.21 -10.79
C LEU A 12 8.49 -1.66 -9.53
N PHE A 13 7.72 -1.98 -8.49
CA PHE A 13 8.24 -2.37 -7.18
C PHE A 13 7.67 -3.69 -6.69
N TRP A 14 8.52 -4.54 -6.12
CA TRP A 14 8.14 -5.81 -5.50
C TRP A 14 8.77 -5.97 -4.12
N HIS A 15 8.04 -6.66 -3.25
CA HIS A 15 8.60 -7.20 -2.02
C HIS A 15 9.51 -8.39 -2.37
N LEU A 16 10.75 -8.38 -1.87
CA LEU A 16 11.62 -9.55 -1.91
C LEU A 16 11.20 -10.53 -0.80
N ASP A 17 10.71 -11.71 -1.17
CA ASP A 17 10.38 -12.74 -0.18
C ASP A 17 11.68 -13.36 0.37
N ASN A 18 12.01 -12.99 1.62
CA ASN A 18 13.19 -13.49 2.31
C ASN A 18 13.07 -14.95 2.76
N LYS A 19 11.89 -15.60 2.64
CA LYS A 19 11.70 -16.99 3.10
C LYS A 19 12.58 -17.99 2.37
N SER A 20 12.86 -17.75 1.10
CA SER A 20 13.71 -18.61 0.27
C SER A 20 15.21 -18.43 0.53
N TYR A 21 15.61 -17.37 1.25
CA TYR A 21 17.01 -17.01 1.47
C TYR A 21 17.48 -17.21 2.92
N ARG A 22 16.69 -17.90 3.76
CA ARG A 22 17.03 -18.16 5.18
C ARG A 22 18.34 -18.92 5.39
N GLU A 23 18.85 -19.59 4.36
CA GLU A 23 20.14 -20.29 4.39
C GLU A 23 21.34 -19.37 4.11
N GLN A 24 21.11 -18.14 3.63
CA GLN A 24 22.15 -17.13 3.46
C GLN A 24 22.29 -16.30 4.75
N GLN A 25 23.53 -16.03 5.17
CA GLN A 25 23.81 -15.28 6.40
C GLN A 25 23.26 -13.84 6.38
N GLN A 26 23.00 -13.27 5.19
CA GLN A 26 22.36 -11.97 5.00
C GLN A 26 21.51 -11.97 3.71
N PRO A 27 20.22 -12.33 3.78
CA PRO A 27 19.35 -12.20 2.61
C PRO A 27 19.23 -10.72 2.19
N PRO A 28 19.16 -10.41 0.89
CA PRO A 28 18.94 -9.04 0.44
C PRO A 28 17.57 -8.55 0.90
N CYS A 29 17.55 -7.68 1.92
CA CYS A 29 16.33 -7.14 2.50
C CYS A 29 16.00 -5.80 1.83
N GLY A 30 14.85 -5.73 1.16
CA GLY A 30 14.53 -4.55 0.38
C GLY A 30 13.30 -4.69 -0.49
N VAL A 31 13.10 -3.63 -1.27
CA VAL A 31 12.12 -3.57 -2.34
C VAL A 31 12.87 -3.66 -3.66
N LEU A 32 12.55 -4.68 -4.47
CA LEU A 32 13.06 -4.78 -5.83
C LEU A 32 12.41 -3.69 -6.68
N ARG A 33 13.21 -2.91 -7.41
CA ARG A 33 12.79 -1.86 -8.32
C ARG A 33 13.20 -2.20 -9.74
N LEU A 34 12.33 -1.90 -10.71
CA LEU A 34 12.62 -1.91 -12.14
C LEU A 34 12.32 -0.52 -12.72
N SER A 35 13.31 0.09 -13.39
CA SER A 35 13.13 1.26 -14.26
C SER A 35 12.42 0.82 -15.54
N LEU A 36 11.29 1.43 -15.89
CA LEU A 36 10.65 1.16 -17.19
C LEU A 36 11.33 1.90 -18.35
N GLU A 37 12.14 2.92 -18.06
CA GLU A 37 12.89 3.68 -19.05
C GLU A 37 14.20 2.97 -19.40
N ASP A 38 14.99 2.64 -18.38
CA ASP A 38 16.30 2.01 -18.57
C ASP A 38 16.24 0.48 -18.64
N GLU A 39 15.08 -0.11 -18.29
CA GLU A 39 14.89 -1.56 -18.14
C GLU A 39 15.85 -2.21 -17.13
N LEU A 40 16.37 -1.41 -16.19
CA LEU A 40 17.35 -1.86 -15.19
C LEU A 40 16.71 -2.15 -13.84
N PHE A 41 17.19 -3.23 -13.21
CA PHE A 41 16.84 -3.61 -11.86
C PHE A 41 17.78 -2.98 -10.83
N SER A 42 17.21 -2.57 -9.70
CA SER A 42 17.94 -2.13 -8.52
C SER A 42 17.21 -2.58 -7.25
N VAL A 43 17.87 -2.49 -6.09
CA VAL A 43 17.24 -2.78 -4.80
C VAL A 43 17.20 -1.53 -3.95
N ASN A 44 16.01 -1.17 -3.49
CA ASN A 44 15.81 -0.12 -2.51
C ASN A 44 15.86 -0.74 -1.10
N GLY A 45 16.68 -0.18 -0.22
CA GLY A 45 16.74 -0.61 1.18
C GLY A 45 15.42 -0.29 1.92
N LEU A 46 15.10 -1.05 2.96
CA LEU A 46 13.96 -0.77 3.86
C LEU A 46 14.26 0.41 4.80
N PRO A 47 13.24 1.03 5.43
CA PRO A 47 13.47 1.97 6.53
C PRO A 47 14.38 1.35 7.61
N GLY A 48 15.39 2.09 8.08
CA GLY A 48 16.42 1.55 8.97
C GLY A 48 15.94 1.06 10.35
N THR A 49 14.69 1.36 10.72
CA THR A 49 14.05 0.84 11.94
C THR A 49 13.34 -0.51 11.73
N LEU A 50 13.16 -0.95 10.48
CA LEU A 50 12.60 -2.26 10.19
C LEU A 50 13.70 -3.30 10.28
N ASP A 51 13.47 -4.33 11.09
CA ASP A 51 14.42 -5.41 11.26
C ASP A 51 14.35 -6.36 10.04
N PRO A 52 15.41 -6.46 9.22
CA PRO A 52 15.47 -7.41 8.11
C PRO A 52 15.31 -8.88 8.52
N ALA A 53 15.57 -9.21 9.79
CA ALA A 53 15.44 -10.55 10.34
C ALA A 53 14.02 -10.88 10.84
N ARG A 54 13.16 -9.87 11.02
CA ARG A 54 11.76 -10.10 11.36
C ARG A 54 10.99 -10.50 10.11
N ASP A 55 10.16 -11.54 10.22
CA ASP A 55 9.14 -11.91 9.21
C ASP A 55 7.98 -10.89 9.25
N ASP A 56 8.31 -9.61 9.35
CA ASP A 56 7.35 -8.52 9.41
C ASP A 56 6.74 -8.38 8.02
N SER A 57 5.58 -9.00 7.84
CA SER A 57 4.83 -8.86 6.60
C SER A 57 4.41 -7.40 6.45
N PHE A 58 5.05 -6.69 5.52
CA PHE A 58 4.66 -5.33 5.15
C PHE A 58 3.86 -5.33 3.86
N ILE A 59 3.08 -4.27 3.67
CA ILE A 59 2.32 -4.03 2.46
C ILE A 59 2.96 -2.88 1.70
N LEU A 60 3.27 -3.09 0.42
CA LEU A 60 3.62 -2.01 -0.50
C LEU A 60 2.35 -1.46 -1.16
N ASP A 61 2.27 -0.16 -1.36
CA ASP A 61 1.21 0.46 -2.16
C ASP A 61 1.70 1.78 -2.77
N GLU A 62 0.91 2.35 -3.68
CA GLU A 62 1.12 3.70 -4.18
C GLU A 62 0.26 4.67 -3.38
N LEU A 63 0.85 5.76 -2.89
CA LEU A 63 0.12 6.78 -2.15
C LEU A 63 0.54 8.18 -2.62
N HIS A 64 -0.32 8.83 -3.41
CA HIS A 64 -0.12 10.21 -3.88
C HIS A 64 1.16 10.41 -4.71
N GLY A 65 1.50 9.43 -5.55
CA GLY A 65 2.69 9.43 -6.41
C GLY A 65 3.98 9.03 -5.70
N GLU A 66 3.88 8.57 -4.45
CA GLU A 66 4.99 8.04 -3.66
C GLU A 66 4.81 6.55 -3.41
N LEU A 67 5.92 5.85 -3.19
CA LEU A 67 5.86 4.46 -2.76
C LEU A 67 5.59 4.43 -1.26
N ALA A 68 4.52 3.76 -0.84
CA ALA A 68 4.15 3.59 0.55
C ALA A 68 4.48 2.17 1.03
N LEU A 69 4.98 2.06 2.25
CA LEU A 69 5.26 0.82 2.95
C LEU A 69 4.52 0.85 4.30
N THR A 70 3.68 -0.15 4.52
CA THR A 70 2.81 -0.22 5.70
C THR A 70 3.16 -1.44 6.54
N VAL A 71 3.48 -1.21 7.81
CA VAL A 71 3.92 -2.24 8.77
C VAL A 71 3.03 -2.17 10.01
N GLY A 72 2.49 -3.32 10.43
CA GLY A 72 1.86 -3.46 11.74
C GLY A 72 2.92 -3.68 12.81
N SER A 73 2.84 -2.95 13.91
CA SER A 73 3.58 -3.27 15.13
C SER A 73 2.70 -4.09 16.06
N THR A 74 3.20 -5.26 16.46
CA THR A 74 2.60 -6.15 17.46
C THR A 74 3.30 -6.01 18.82
N GLU A 75 4.08 -4.94 19.03
CA GLU A 75 5.01 -4.82 20.16
C GLU A 75 4.37 -4.92 21.55
N SER A 76 3.04 -4.83 21.68
CA SER A 76 2.30 -5.42 22.81
C SER A 76 0.76 -5.32 22.63
N PRO A 77 -0.02 -6.35 23.00
CA PRO A 77 -1.45 -6.18 23.21
C PRO A 77 -1.73 -5.27 24.43
N PRO A 78 -2.72 -4.37 24.38
CA PRO A 78 -3.68 -4.17 23.29
C PRO A 78 -3.41 -2.87 22.53
N TYR A 79 -2.39 -2.72 21.69
CA TYR A 79 -2.38 -1.64 20.69
C TYR A 79 -1.67 -2.08 19.40
N GLU A 80 -2.43 -2.56 18.42
CA GLU A 80 -1.90 -2.67 17.06
C GLU A 80 -1.81 -1.26 16.47
N THR A 81 -0.58 -0.82 16.28
CA THR A 81 -0.26 0.45 15.63
C THR A 81 0.26 0.12 14.25
N VAL A 82 -0.30 0.75 13.23
CA VAL A 82 0.20 0.64 11.87
C VAL A 82 1.05 1.87 11.58
N THR A 83 2.29 1.63 11.17
CA THR A 83 3.20 2.68 10.71
C THR A 83 3.23 2.68 9.19
N ILE A 84 3.06 3.87 8.60
CA ILE A 84 3.15 4.08 7.16
C ILE A 84 4.41 4.90 6.88
N TRP A 85 5.33 4.26 6.16
CA TRP A 85 6.51 4.86 5.58
C TRP A 85 6.25 5.19 4.12
N VAL A 86 6.94 6.20 3.61
CA VAL A 86 6.77 6.68 2.26
C VAL A 86 8.11 7.11 1.69
N MET A 87 8.28 6.91 0.39
CA MET A 87 9.49 7.27 -0.33
C MET A 87 9.10 8.00 -1.62
N SER A 88 9.69 9.18 -1.84
CA SER A 88 9.64 9.85 -3.14
C SER A 88 10.44 9.03 -4.15
N VAL A 89 9.78 8.64 -5.24
CA VAL A 89 10.44 7.97 -6.36
C VAL A 89 10.93 9.04 -7.33
N GLU A 90 12.24 9.25 -7.39
CA GLU A 90 12.93 10.17 -8.28
C GLU A 90 13.98 9.40 -9.10
N ALA A 91 14.04 9.65 -10.40
CA ALA A 91 14.95 8.94 -11.30
C ALA A 91 16.44 9.19 -10.94
N SER A 92 16.76 10.38 -10.44
CA SER A 92 18.13 10.81 -10.11
C SER A 92 18.64 10.34 -8.75
N LYS A 93 17.81 9.68 -7.94
CA LYS A 93 18.22 9.21 -6.60
C LYS A 93 18.55 7.72 -6.64
N ASP A 94 19.81 7.42 -6.32
CA ASP A 94 20.32 6.05 -6.20
C ASP A 94 20.07 5.43 -4.82
N TYR A 95 19.55 6.21 -3.86
CA TYR A 95 19.37 5.78 -2.48
C TYR A 95 17.94 6.02 -1.99
N SER A 96 17.57 5.23 -0.99
CA SER A 96 16.20 5.13 -0.49
C SER A 96 16.01 5.99 0.76
N GLU A 97 15.34 7.13 0.62
CA GLU A 97 14.97 7.99 1.75
C GLU A 97 13.53 7.70 2.18
N TRP A 98 13.36 6.77 3.11
CA TRP A 98 12.06 6.51 3.72
C TRP A 98 11.74 7.54 4.81
N GLU A 99 10.59 8.19 4.70
CA GLU A 99 10.04 9.07 5.72
C GLU A 99 8.94 8.32 6.50
N ARG A 100 9.00 8.35 7.84
CA ARG A 100 7.88 7.89 8.67
C ARG A 100 6.79 8.95 8.67
N ARG A 101 5.75 8.76 7.87
CA ARG A 101 4.73 9.80 7.70
C ARG A 101 3.52 9.64 8.60
N TYR A 102 3.08 8.41 8.87
CA TYR A 102 1.93 8.17 9.75
C TYR A 102 2.18 7.04 10.75
N SER A 103 1.58 7.20 11.93
CA SER A 103 1.44 6.15 12.95
C SER A 103 -0.02 6.18 13.40
N ILE A 104 -0.76 5.12 13.10
CA ILE A 104 -2.23 5.06 13.28
C ILE A 104 -2.62 3.88 14.15
N HIS A 105 -3.65 4.04 14.98
CA HIS A 105 -4.13 3.01 15.88
C HIS A 105 -5.27 2.25 15.21
N VAL A 106 -5.01 1.02 14.77
CA VAL A 106 -5.99 0.18 14.07
C VAL A 106 -5.77 -1.27 14.48
N SER A 107 -6.85 -2.03 14.66
CA SER A 107 -6.80 -3.38 15.21
C SER A 107 -6.29 -4.47 14.24
N ASP A 108 -5.65 -4.07 13.13
CA ASP A 108 -4.95 -4.93 12.17
C ASP A 108 -4.29 -4.09 11.06
N VAL A 109 -3.37 -4.70 10.34
CA VAL A 109 -2.76 -4.13 9.13
C VAL A 109 -3.83 -3.82 8.09
N CYS A 110 -3.86 -2.57 7.63
CA CYS A 110 -4.76 -2.08 6.59
C CYS A 110 -3.94 -1.46 5.46
N ARG A 111 -4.44 -1.55 4.22
CA ARG A 111 -3.79 -0.91 3.07
C ARG A 111 -4.14 0.57 3.00
N PRO A 112 -3.18 1.50 3.00
CA PRO A 112 -3.48 2.90 2.72
C PRO A 112 -3.86 3.05 1.25
N VAL A 113 -5.00 3.66 1.00
CA VAL A 113 -5.53 3.83 -0.36
C VAL A 113 -5.39 5.27 -0.82
N PHE A 114 -5.73 6.21 0.04
CA PHE A 114 -5.83 7.61 -0.36
C PHE A 114 -5.74 8.55 0.83
N ILE A 115 -4.97 9.63 0.69
CA ILE A 115 -4.98 10.75 1.63
C ILE A 115 -6.16 11.67 1.29
N LEU A 116 -7.04 11.89 2.26
CA LEU A 116 -8.22 12.74 2.15
C LEU A 116 -7.93 14.14 2.73
N PRO A 117 -8.65 15.17 2.28
CA PRO A 117 -8.58 16.50 2.90
C PRO A 117 -8.90 16.45 4.40
N ARG A 118 -8.35 17.42 5.13
CA ARG A 118 -8.49 17.59 6.59
C ARG A 118 -7.80 16.48 7.40
N ARG A 119 -6.59 16.09 7.00
CA ARG A 119 -5.76 15.10 7.72
C ARG A 119 -6.49 13.77 7.94
N ARG A 120 -7.13 13.26 6.89
CA ARG A 120 -7.81 11.96 6.93
C ARG A 120 -7.13 11.01 5.96
N ILE A 121 -7.18 9.72 6.24
CA ILE A 121 -6.67 8.68 5.36
C ILE A 121 -7.74 7.61 5.16
N MET A 122 -7.89 7.17 3.91
CA MET A 122 -8.74 6.04 3.57
C MET A 122 -7.90 4.77 3.62
N LEU A 123 -8.38 3.80 4.38
CA LEU A 123 -7.72 2.52 4.61
C LEU A 123 -8.62 1.40 4.11
N TRP A 124 -8.02 0.36 3.56
CA TRP A 124 -8.73 -0.79 3.03
C TRP A 124 -8.31 -2.07 3.74
N LYS A 125 -9.29 -2.83 4.22
CA LYS A 125 -9.11 -4.16 4.79
C LYS A 125 -10.29 -5.06 4.46
N GLY A 126 -10.02 -6.22 3.86
CA GLY A 126 -11.05 -7.19 3.47
C GLY A 126 -12.07 -6.55 2.52
N TYR A 127 -13.35 -6.58 2.89
CA TYR A 127 -14.43 -5.94 2.13
C TYR A 127 -14.79 -4.55 2.65
N THR A 128 -13.99 -3.93 3.52
CA THR A 128 -14.37 -2.68 4.16
C THR A 128 -13.35 -1.59 3.86
N LEU A 129 -13.86 -0.44 3.43
CA LEU A 129 -13.13 0.82 3.40
C LEU A 129 -13.40 1.56 4.70
N TYR A 130 -12.33 1.95 5.36
CA TYR A 130 -12.35 2.76 6.56
C TYR A 130 -11.81 4.15 6.26
N ARG A 131 -12.29 5.11 7.04
CA ARG A 131 -11.77 6.47 7.09
C ARG A 131 -11.22 6.69 8.47
N TYR A 132 -9.92 6.94 8.54
CA TYR A 132 -9.22 7.28 9.75
C TYR A 132 -8.96 8.78 9.79
N ASP A 133 -9.30 9.41 10.90
CA ASP A 133 -9.01 10.81 11.15
C ASP A 133 -7.73 10.93 11.99
N LEU A 134 -6.68 11.49 11.38
CA LEU A 134 -5.36 11.62 12.02
C LEU A 134 -5.36 12.60 13.19
N SER A 135 -6.34 13.52 13.26
CA SER A 135 -6.39 14.54 14.31
C SER A 135 -7.06 14.00 15.58
N THR A 136 -8.05 13.13 15.41
CA THR A 136 -8.85 12.57 16.51
C THR A 136 -8.54 11.10 16.81
N SER A 137 -7.70 10.46 16.00
CA SER A 137 -7.41 9.03 16.04
C SER A 137 -8.67 8.15 15.96
N LYS A 138 -9.71 8.63 15.26
CA LYS A 138 -10.97 7.92 15.12
C LYS A 138 -11.02 7.17 13.79
N LEU A 139 -11.31 5.88 13.87
CA LEU A 139 -11.61 5.02 12.73
C LEU A 139 -13.13 4.96 12.54
N SER A 140 -13.60 5.14 11.31
CA SER A 140 -15.01 5.00 10.92
C SER A 140 -15.14 4.16 9.66
N VAL A 141 -16.24 3.42 9.52
CA VAL A 141 -16.54 2.70 8.27
C VAL A 141 -16.99 3.74 7.24
N ALA A 142 -16.31 3.76 6.08
CA ALA A 142 -16.68 4.60 4.95
C ALA A 142 -17.61 3.84 3.99
N CYS A 143 -17.28 2.58 3.68
CA CYS A 143 -18.06 1.75 2.76
C CYS A 143 -17.80 0.26 3.03
N LYS A 144 -18.83 -0.58 2.87
CA LYS A 144 -18.67 -2.04 2.77
C LYS A 144 -18.89 -2.46 1.32
N MET A 145 -17.92 -3.15 0.76
CA MET A 145 -17.83 -3.52 -0.64
C MET A 145 -18.64 -4.77 -0.98
N ASP A 146 -18.95 -5.60 0.02
CA ASP A 146 -19.85 -6.75 -0.10
C ASP A 146 -21.29 -6.37 -0.45
N SER A 147 -21.68 -5.12 -0.21
CA SER A 147 -22.98 -4.55 -0.55
C SER A 147 -22.97 -3.68 -1.81
N MET A 148 -21.83 -3.53 -2.50
CA MET A 148 -21.76 -2.74 -3.72
C MET A 148 -22.40 -3.49 -4.89
N SER A 149 -23.36 -2.83 -5.54
CA SER A 149 -23.99 -3.33 -6.76
C SER A 149 -23.17 -2.95 -8.00
N TYR A 150 -23.17 -3.82 -9.00
CA TYR A 150 -22.48 -3.57 -10.26
C TYR A 150 -23.25 -2.52 -11.09
N GLN A 151 -22.60 -1.38 -11.37
CA GLN A 151 -23.14 -0.36 -12.26
C GLN A 151 -22.44 -0.43 -13.63
N GLY A 152 -22.95 -1.27 -14.52
CA GLY A 152 -22.49 -1.36 -15.91
C GLY A 152 -23.64 -1.59 -16.89
N ARG A 153 -23.42 -1.26 -18.17
CA ARG A 153 -24.46 -1.24 -19.24
C ARG A 153 -25.19 -2.59 -19.45
N ARG A 154 -24.68 -3.70 -18.93
CA ARG A 154 -25.35 -5.01 -18.97
C ARG A 154 -25.40 -5.58 -17.56
N VAL A 155 -26.60 -5.91 -17.10
CA VAL A 155 -26.81 -6.70 -15.87
C VAL A 155 -26.13 -8.05 -16.07
N ARG A 156 -24.91 -8.19 -15.56
CA ARG A 156 -24.22 -9.47 -15.50
C ARG A 156 -24.53 -10.09 -14.14
N SER A 157 -25.13 -11.27 -14.12
CA SER A 157 -25.28 -12.08 -12.91
C SER A 157 -23.90 -12.67 -12.56
N TRP A 158 -23.04 -11.89 -11.92
CA TRP A 158 -21.78 -12.42 -11.41
C TRP A 158 -22.08 -13.24 -10.15
N LYS A 159 -21.70 -14.52 -10.15
CA LYS A 159 -21.64 -15.31 -8.91
C LYS A 159 -20.52 -14.71 -8.05
N ASN A 160 -20.89 -14.28 -6.83
CA ASN A 160 -20.01 -13.95 -5.70
C ASN A 160 -18.58 -13.53 -6.05
N LEU A 161 -18.39 -12.24 -6.33
CA LEU A 161 -17.06 -11.65 -6.42
C LEU A 161 -16.42 -11.64 -5.03
N SER A 162 -15.45 -12.51 -4.79
CA SER A 162 -14.71 -12.60 -3.52
C SER A 162 -13.43 -11.76 -3.49
N MET A 163 -13.07 -11.10 -4.59
CA MET A 163 -11.86 -10.29 -4.68
C MET A 163 -12.15 -8.96 -5.37
N PHE A 164 -11.78 -7.88 -4.69
CA PHE A 164 -11.84 -6.52 -5.21
C PHE A 164 -10.41 -6.02 -5.35
N ASN A 165 -10.10 -5.41 -6.48
CA ASN A 165 -8.90 -4.58 -6.62
C ASN A 165 -9.35 -3.14 -6.63
N LEU A 166 -8.89 -2.36 -5.66
CA LEU A 166 -9.19 -0.95 -5.58
C LEU A 166 -8.01 -0.18 -6.15
N LYS A 167 -8.27 0.63 -7.17
CA LYS A 167 -7.31 1.57 -7.73
C LYS A 167 -7.85 2.99 -7.51
N PRO A 168 -7.10 3.90 -6.87
CA PRO A 168 -7.46 5.30 -6.81
C PRO A 168 -7.67 5.83 -8.23
N TYR A 169 -8.66 6.70 -8.40
CA TYR A 169 -8.89 7.35 -9.68
C TYR A 169 -7.72 8.29 -9.97
N THR A 170 -6.89 7.94 -10.93
CA THR A 170 -5.94 8.86 -11.56
C THR A 170 -6.65 9.47 -12.77
N GLU A 171 -6.67 10.80 -12.88
CA GLU A 171 -7.32 11.53 -13.98
C GLU A 171 -6.72 11.16 -15.34
N SER A 172 -7.14 10.05 -15.97
CA SER A 172 -6.80 9.75 -17.37
C SER A 172 -7.58 8.56 -17.99
N LEU A 173 -8.83 8.24 -17.62
CA LEU A 173 -9.55 7.14 -18.32
C LEU A 173 -11.02 7.36 -18.68
N VAL A 174 -11.65 8.49 -18.34
CA VAL A 174 -12.98 8.82 -18.87
C VAL A 174 -13.05 10.32 -19.13
N ARG A 175 -13.37 10.71 -20.37
CA ARG A 175 -13.74 12.09 -20.68
C ARG A 175 -15.02 12.41 -19.89
N PRO A 176 -15.06 13.48 -19.06
CA PRO A 176 -16.32 13.93 -18.50
C PRO A 176 -17.26 14.24 -19.67
N THR A 177 -18.39 13.53 -19.74
CA THR A 177 -19.47 13.88 -20.64
C THR A 177 -20.17 15.06 -19.97
N THR A 178 -19.78 16.27 -20.34
CA THR A 178 -20.55 17.48 -20.03
C THR A 178 -21.91 17.33 -20.69
N GLY A 179 -22.95 17.19 -19.88
CA GLY A 179 -24.33 17.46 -20.25
C GLY A 179 -24.65 18.93 -20.03
#